data_AF-A0A954K8J6-F1
#
_entry.id   AF-A0A954K8J6-F1
#
_cell.length_a   1.000
_cell.length_b   1.000
_cell.length_c   1.000
_cell.angle_alpha   90.00
_cell.angle_beta   90.00
_cell.angle_gamma   90.00
#
_symmetry.space_group_name_H-M   'P 1'
#
loop_
_entity.id
_entity.type
_entity.pdbx_description
1 polymer ?
#
loop_
_entity_poly.entity_id
_entity_poly.type
_entity_poly.pdbx_seq_one_letter_code
_entity_poly.pdbx_strand_id
1 'polypeptide(L)'
;MQAKRSSRDTISDNCRDGLFNRREMLRTAGGGIGMMALHSLLASEKRVQAASGTLSPKEPDFEPRAKRLIWLFMHGGPSHVDLWDPKPDLVKYSGKPLPDSFGEVMTRRKVAKNPLLAPIKPFRKRGESGLEV
;
A
#
# COMPACT_ATOMS: atom_id res chain seq x y z
N MET A 1 58.25 -8.36 -41.66
CA MET A 1 57.02 -8.60 -42.43
C MET A 1 56.33 -9.84 -41.89
N GLN A 2 55.24 -9.68 -41.14
CA GLN A 2 54.34 -10.76 -40.73
C GLN A 2 52.90 -10.27 -40.92
N ALA A 3 52.10 -11.10 -41.57
CA ALA A 3 50.68 -10.90 -41.78
C ALA A 3 49.90 -11.32 -40.52
N LYS A 4 48.97 -10.48 -40.06
CA LYS A 4 47.81 -10.95 -39.28
C LYS A 4 46.54 -10.35 -39.86
N ARG A 5 45.69 -11.28 -40.28
CA ARG A 5 44.33 -11.13 -40.80
C ARG A 5 43.50 -10.32 -39.81
N SER A 6 43.02 -9.15 -40.24
CA SER A 6 41.86 -8.50 -39.63
C SER A 6 40.64 -9.24 -40.17
N SER A 7 40.08 -10.15 -39.37
CA SER A 7 38.93 -10.95 -39.77
C SER A 7 37.73 -10.61 -38.89
N ARG A 8 36.69 -10.14 -39.59
CA ARG A 8 35.28 -10.50 -39.42
C ARG A 8 34.52 -9.90 -38.23
N ASP A 9 33.55 -9.07 -38.63
CA ASP A 9 32.13 -9.26 -38.40
C ASP A 9 31.64 -9.43 -36.96
N THR A 10 31.03 -8.37 -36.44
CA THR A 10 29.74 -8.50 -35.73
C THR A 10 28.86 -7.31 -36.11
N ILE A 11 28.16 -7.46 -37.24
CA ILE A 11 26.81 -6.95 -37.35
C ILE A 11 25.98 -7.80 -36.37
N SER A 12 25.33 -7.17 -35.39
CA SER A 12 24.12 -7.70 -34.77
C SER A 12 23.23 -6.56 -34.30
N ASP A 13 22.39 -6.14 -35.24
CA ASP A 13 20.94 -6.01 -35.07
C ASP A 13 20.44 -5.74 -33.64
N ASN A 14 20.08 -4.49 -33.39
CA ASN A 14 18.98 -4.20 -32.48
C ASN A 14 18.02 -3.19 -33.11
N CYS A 15 17.53 -3.56 -34.31
CA CYS A 15 16.19 -3.18 -34.72
C CYS A 15 15.24 -4.09 -33.92
N ARG A 16 14.89 -3.68 -32.70
CA ARG A 16 13.74 -4.24 -31.98
C ARG A 16 12.60 -3.26 -32.10
N ASP A 17 11.82 -3.48 -33.15
CA ASP A 17 10.49 -2.92 -33.33
C ASP A 17 9.63 -3.19 -32.09
N GLY A 18 9.05 -2.13 -31.54
CA GLY A 18 8.14 -2.18 -30.39
C GLY A 18 8.22 -0.90 -29.58
N LEU A 19 7.44 0.11 -30.00
CA LEU A 19 7.44 1.50 -29.53
C LEU A 19 7.44 1.74 -28.00
N PHE A 20 7.18 0.77 -27.13
CA PHE A 20 7.47 0.84 -25.69
C PHE A 20 7.48 -0.59 -25.11
N ASN A 21 8.44 -0.93 -24.25
CA ASN A 21 8.32 -2.13 -23.42
C ASN A 21 7.17 -1.94 -22.41
N ARG A 22 6.37 -2.99 -22.11
CA ARG A 22 5.26 -2.92 -21.12
C ARG A 22 5.70 -2.29 -19.79
N ARG A 23 6.91 -2.59 -19.35
CA ARG A 23 7.50 -2.01 -18.13
C ARG A 23 7.72 -0.50 -18.26
N GLU A 24 8.12 -0.04 -19.42
CA GLU A 24 8.42 1.35 -19.71
C GLU A 24 7.13 2.16 -19.90
N MET A 25 6.14 1.57 -20.57
CA MET A 25 4.78 2.13 -20.64
C MET A 25 4.18 2.32 -19.23
N LEU A 26 4.28 1.33 -18.33
CA LEU A 26 3.78 1.47 -16.96
C LEU A 26 4.58 2.50 -16.13
N ARG A 27 5.88 2.63 -16.38
CA ARG A 27 6.72 3.65 -15.71
C ARG A 27 6.36 5.06 -16.14
N THR A 28 6.01 5.27 -17.41
CA THR A 28 5.81 6.61 -17.98
C THR A 28 4.34 7.03 -17.99
N ALA A 29 3.39 6.12 -18.23
CA ALA A 29 1.97 6.46 -18.38
C ALA A 29 1.26 6.77 -17.06
N GLY A 30 1.72 6.20 -15.93
CA GLY A 30 1.07 6.38 -14.63
C GLY A 30 1.45 7.64 -13.87
N GLY A 31 2.41 8.42 -14.39
CA GLY A 31 3.17 9.39 -13.59
C GLY A 31 3.34 10.76 -14.25
N GLY A 32 2.24 11.44 -14.58
CA GLY A 32 2.28 12.81 -15.12
C GLY A 32 2.75 13.86 -14.10
N ILE A 33 1.94 14.89 -13.85
CA ILE A 33 2.27 16.00 -12.92
C ILE A 33 2.60 15.49 -11.50
N GLY A 34 2.02 14.37 -11.08
CA GLY A 34 2.34 13.71 -9.82
C GLY A 34 3.81 13.27 -9.69
N MET A 35 4.46 12.83 -10.78
CA MET A 35 5.90 12.51 -10.73
C MET A 35 6.77 13.76 -10.69
N MET A 36 6.33 14.88 -11.28
CA MET A 36 7.04 16.16 -11.13
C MET A 36 6.94 16.66 -9.68
N ALA A 37 5.76 16.55 -9.06
CA ALA A 37 5.57 16.88 -7.65
C ALA A 37 6.40 15.95 -6.74
N LEU A 38 6.39 14.64 -6.99
CA LEU A 38 7.20 13.66 -6.26
C LEU A 38 8.70 13.92 -6.44
N HIS A 39 9.14 14.26 -7.66
CA HIS A 39 10.53 14.63 -7.91
C HIS A 39 10.91 15.92 -7.14
N SER A 40 10.01 16.91 -7.06
CA SER A 40 10.24 18.11 -6.24
C SER A 40 10.39 17.76 -4.76
N LEU A 41 9.52 16.88 -4.25
CA LEU A 41 9.58 16.40 -2.86
C LEU A 41 10.88 15.63 -2.58
N LEU A 42 11.24 14.66 -3.42
CA LEU A 42 12.49 13.89 -3.29
C LEU A 42 13.74 14.77 -3.45
N ALA A 43 13.69 15.81 -4.29
CA ALA A 43 14.76 16.79 -4.40
C ALA A 43 14.90 17.65 -3.14
N SER A 44 13.78 17.98 -2.48
CA SER A 44 13.81 18.64 -1.17
C SER A 44 14.32 17.73 -0.07
N GLU A 45 13.95 16.45 -0.05
CA GLU A 45 14.47 15.46 0.89
C GLU A 45 15.98 15.22 0.69
N LYS A 46 16.47 15.15 -0.56
CA LYS A 46 17.91 15.07 -0.83
C LYS A 46 18.67 16.31 -0.36
N ARG A 47 18.07 17.50 -0.39
CA ARG A 47 18.66 18.71 0.21
C ARG A 47 18.72 18.60 1.74
N VAL A 48 17.73 17.96 2.37
CA VAL A 48 17.76 17.66 3.82
C VAL A 48 18.78 16.56 4.14
N GLN A 49 18.98 15.58 3.26
CA GLN A 49 19.97 14.52 3.42
C GLN A 49 21.41 15.02 3.34
N ALA A 50 21.65 16.12 2.61
CA ALA A 50 22.94 16.80 2.55
C ALA A 50 23.31 17.50 3.87
N ALA A 51 22.34 17.75 4.77
CA ALA A 51 22.58 18.10 6.16
C ALA A 51 22.80 16.80 6.96
N SER A 52 24.02 16.29 6.92
CA SER A 52 24.42 14.97 7.41
C SER A 52 24.09 14.76 8.89
N GLY A 53 23.10 13.90 9.16
CA GLY A 53 22.85 13.31 10.48
C GLY A 53 22.96 11.79 10.41
N THR A 54 23.41 11.17 11.50
CA THR A 54 23.62 9.72 11.73
C THR A 54 22.37 8.83 11.54
N LEU A 55 21.25 9.39 11.08
CA LEU A 55 19.99 8.72 10.77
C LEU A 55 19.65 8.76 9.28
N SER A 56 20.62 9.10 8.40
CA SER A 56 20.39 9.05 6.96
C SER A 56 20.04 7.63 6.52
N PRO A 57 18.95 7.43 5.76
CA PRO A 57 18.58 6.12 5.23
C PRO A 57 19.78 5.51 4.51
N LYS A 58 20.22 4.35 4.98
CA LYS A 58 21.35 3.67 4.37
C LYS A 58 20.94 3.21 2.98
N GLU A 59 21.69 3.62 1.97
CA GLU A 59 21.46 3.10 0.63
C GLU A 59 21.63 1.57 0.67
N PRO A 60 20.67 0.80 0.15
CA PRO A 60 20.80 -0.65 0.11
C PRO A 60 21.96 -1.00 -0.81
N ASP A 61 22.82 -1.94 -0.37
CA ASP A 61 23.99 -2.38 -1.13
C ASP A 61 23.62 -3.02 -2.49
N PHE A 62 22.33 -3.33 -2.72
CA PHE A 62 21.81 -3.95 -3.93
C PHE A 62 20.49 -3.33 -4.39
N GLU A 63 20.25 -3.33 -5.71
CA GLU A 63 18.98 -2.91 -6.31
C GLU A 63 17.85 -3.84 -5.82
N PRO A 64 16.85 -3.33 -5.07
CA PRO A 64 15.79 -4.16 -4.52
C PRO A 64 14.90 -4.72 -5.65
N ARG A 65 14.90 -6.05 -5.81
CA ARG A 65 14.04 -6.76 -6.77
C ARG A 65 13.00 -7.60 -6.05
N ALA A 66 11.81 -7.04 -5.83
CA ALA A 66 10.66 -7.84 -5.41
C ALA A 66 10.18 -8.69 -6.58
N LYS A 67 10.50 -10.00 -6.55
CA LYS A 67 10.07 -10.95 -7.60
C LYS A 67 8.64 -11.45 -7.38
N ARG A 68 8.16 -11.48 -6.14
CA ARG A 68 6.85 -12.02 -5.74
C ARG A 68 6.36 -11.28 -4.51
N LEU A 69 5.07 -10.98 -4.46
CA LEU A 69 4.38 -10.40 -3.30
C LEU A 69 3.32 -11.40 -2.84
N ILE A 70 3.39 -11.83 -1.59
CA ILE A 70 2.38 -12.71 -0.99
C ILE A 70 1.46 -11.83 -0.16
N TRP A 71 0.22 -11.64 -0.64
CA TRP A 71 -0.82 -10.92 0.07
C TRP A 71 -1.82 -11.91 0.64
N LEU A 72 -1.87 -12.00 1.97
CA LEU A 72 -2.78 -12.91 2.67
C LEU A 72 -4.02 -12.14 3.16
N PHE A 73 -5.20 -12.53 2.69
CA PHE A 73 -6.48 -12.11 3.25
C PHE A 73 -6.98 -13.18 4.21
N MET A 74 -6.68 -13.02 5.49
CA MET A 74 -7.15 -13.93 6.52
C MET A 74 -8.50 -13.46 7.05
N HIS A 75 -9.51 -14.33 6.94
CA HIS A 75 -10.81 -14.08 7.54
C HIS A 75 -10.72 -14.31 9.05
N GLY A 76 -11.14 -13.33 9.86
CA GLY A 76 -11.21 -13.46 11.32
C GLY A 76 -10.37 -12.47 12.12
N GLY A 77 -9.60 -11.60 11.46
CA GLY A 77 -9.04 -10.42 12.11
C GLY A 77 -10.13 -9.38 12.40
N PRO A 78 -10.03 -8.60 13.49
CA PRO A 78 -10.91 -7.46 13.71
C PRO A 78 -10.76 -6.48 12.54
N SER A 79 -11.88 -6.04 11.96
CA SER A 79 -11.83 -5.13 10.82
C SER A 79 -11.34 -3.75 11.26
N HIS A 80 -10.73 -2.98 10.35
CA HIS A 80 -10.38 -1.58 10.65
C HIS A 80 -11.63 -0.77 11.05
N VAL A 81 -12.78 -1.11 10.48
CA VAL A 81 -14.05 -0.52 10.84
C VAL A 81 -14.43 -0.87 12.29
N ASP A 82 -14.14 -2.07 12.77
CA ASP A 82 -14.44 -2.45 14.16
C ASP A 82 -13.49 -1.82 15.18
N LEU A 83 -12.26 -1.51 14.79
CA LEU A 83 -11.21 -1.04 15.69
C LEU A 83 -11.12 0.47 15.84
N TRP A 84 -11.42 1.24 14.79
CA TRP A 84 -11.12 2.68 14.74
C TRP A 84 -12.36 3.57 14.63
N ASP A 85 -13.55 2.98 14.72
CA ASP A 85 -14.81 3.71 14.59
C ASP A 85 -15.69 3.49 15.82
N PRO A 86 -15.87 4.52 16.68
CA PRO A 86 -16.70 4.43 17.87
C PRO A 86 -18.18 4.28 17.48
N LYS A 87 -18.83 3.24 18.00
CA LYS A 87 -20.23 2.90 17.69
C LYS A 87 -21.13 3.10 18.90
N PRO A 88 -21.63 4.32 19.17
CA PRO A 88 -22.47 4.61 20.34
C PRO A 88 -23.80 3.84 20.30
N ASP A 89 -24.38 3.66 19.11
CA ASP A 89 -25.62 2.90 18.95
C ASP A 89 -25.44 1.42 19.31
N LEU A 90 -24.28 0.84 19.05
CA LEU A 90 -23.99 -0.56 19.40
C LEU A 90 -23.91 -0.75 20.92
N VAL A 91 -23.47 0.28 21.65
CA VAL A 91 -23.53 0.31 23.12
C VAL A 91 -24.98 0.40 23.59
N LYS A 92 -25.79 1.27 22.98
CA LYS A 92 -27.22 1.47 23.32
C LYS A 92 -28.07 0.21 23.12
N TYR A 93 -27.81 -0.53 22.04
CA TYR A 93 -28.57 -1.74 21.69
C TYR A 93 -27.87 -3.04 22.10
N SER A 94 -26.82 -2.97 22.93
CA SER A 94 -26.10 -4.14 23.41
C SER A 94 -27.02 -5.18 24.06
N GLY A 95 -26.87 -6.45 23.66
CA GLY A 95 -27.67 -7.56 24.15
C GLY A 95 -29.07 -7.68 23.55
N LYS A 96 -29.50 -6.74 22.70
CA LYS A 96 -30.79 -6.77 22.00
C LYS A 96 -30.59 -7.25 20.56
N PRO A 97 -31.60 -7.91 19.95
CA PRO A 97 -31.58 -8.16 18.51
C PRO A 97 -31.59 -6.83 17.75
N LEU A 98 -31.15 -6.86 16.49
CA LEU A 98 -31.19 -5.70 15.62
C LEU A 98 -32.65 -5.17 15.50
N PRO A 99 -32.91 -3.88 15.77
CA PRO A 99 -34.25 -3.33 15.62
C PRO A 99 -34.71 -3.34 14.16
N ASP A 100 -36.00 -3.57 13.93
CA ASP A 100 -36.60 -3.61 12.58
C ASP A 100 -36.44 -2.28 11.81
N SER A 101 -36.19 -1.17 12.51
CA SER A 101 -35.93 0.15 11.92
C SER A 101 -34.66 0.20 11.07
N PHE A 102 -33.72 -0.74 11.24
CA PHE A 102 -32.46 -0.79 10.49
C PHE A 102 -32.57 -1.60 9.18
N GLY A 103 -33.72 -2.23 8.92
CA GLY A 103 -33.94 -3.04 7.72
C GLY A 103 -33.29 -4.43 7.76
N GLU A 104 -33.41 -5.16 6.64
CA GLU A 104 -32.89 -6.52 6.55
C GLU A 104 -31.37 -6.54 6.28
N VAL A 105 -30.60 -7.05 7.24
CA VAL A 105 -29.15 -7.22 7.11
C VAL A 105 -28.82 -8.62 6.62
N MET A 106 -28.36 -8.71 5.37
CA MET A 106 -27.87 -9.96 4.78
C MET A 106 -26.58 -10.40 5.45
N THR A 107 -26.65 -11.43 6.30
CA THR A 107 -25.47 -12.02 6.94
C THR A 107 -25.19 -13.40 6.37
N ARG A 108 -23.91 -13.70 6.11
CA ARG A 108 -23.47 -14.96 5.48
C ARG A 108 -23.87 -16.23 6.25
N ARG A 109 -24.12 -16.11 7.56
CA ARG A 109 -24.48 -17.20 8.47
C ARG A 109 -25.87 -17.05 9.12
N LYS A 110 -26.76 -16.21 8.58
CA LYS A 110 -28.08 -15.92 9.18
C LYS A 110 -28.02 -15.47 10.66
N VAL A 111 -26.96 -14.74 11.01
CA VAL A 111 -26.71 -14.23 12.37
C VAL A 111 -27.38 -12.87 12.65
N ALA A 112 -28.20 -12.37 11.73
CA ALA A 112 -28.90 -11.09 11.87
C ALA A 112 -29.82 -11.03 13.11
N LYS A 113 -30.27 -12.19 13.62
CA LYS A 113 -31.10 -12.31 14.83
C LYS A 113 -30.30 -12.40 16.12
N ASN A 114 -28.97 -12.50 16.05
CA ASN A 114 -28.15 -12.60 17.24
C ASN A 114 -28.20 -11.28 18.03
N PRO A 115 -28.04 -11.34 19.36
CA PRO A 115 -27.90 -10.13 20.15
C PRO A 115 -26.70 -9.31 19.67
N LEU A 116 -26.89 -8.00 19.56
CA LEU A 116 -25.82 -7.07 19.22
C LEU A 116 -24.78 -7.07 20.34
N LEU A 117 -23.51 -7.14 19.93
CA LEU A 117 -22.38 -7.13 20.85
C LEU A 117 -21.78 -5.74 20.90
N ALA A 118 -21.82 -5.10 22.07
CA ALA A 118 -21.06 -3.88 22.32
C ALA A 118 -19.55 -4.12 22.16
N PRO A 119 -18.75 -3.05 21.92
CA PRO A 119 -17.30 -3.14 21.90
C PRO A 119 -16.76 -3.87 23.14
N ILE A 120 -15.93 -4.89 22.93
CA ILE A 120 -15.35 -5.72 24.01
C ILE A 120 -14.56 -4.84 24.99
N LYS A 121 -13.90 -3.80 24.48
CA LYS A 121 -13.27 -2.75 25.27
C LYS A 121 -13.92 -1.41 24.95
N PRO A 122 -14.15 -0.54 25.96
CA PRO A 122 -14.67 0.79 25.71
C PRO A 122 -13.61 1.61 24.97
N PHE A 123 -14.06 2.32 23.93
CA PHE A 123 -13.26 3.31 23.23
C PHE A 123 -12.86 4.43 24.20
N ARG A 124 -11.58 4.82 24.18
CA ARG A 124 -11.05 5.92 24.98
C ARG A 124 -10.16 6.79 24.09
N LYS A 125 -10.19 8.09 24.34
CA LYS A 125 -9.23 9.00 23.68
C LYS A 125 -7.81 8.62 24.09
N ARG A 126 -6.94 8.38 23.12
CA ARG A 126 -5.53 8.04 23.32
C ARG A 126 -4.62 8.94 22.49
N GLY A 127 -3.41 9.16 23.01
CA GLY A 127 -2.39 9.98 22.37
C GLY A 127 -2.74 11.46 22.33
N GLU A 128 -1.85 12.23 21.70
CA GLU A 128 -2.02 13.68 21.52
C GLU A 128 -3.05 14.02 20.43
N SER A 129 -3.32 13.07 19.52
CA SER A 129 -4.34 13.22 18.47
C SER A 129 -5.77 13.08 18.98
N GLY A 130 -5.97 12.55 20.19
CA GLY A 130 -7.30 12.40 20.80
C GLY A 130 -8.21 11.38 20.10
N LEU A 131 -7.66 10.51 19.25
CA LEU A 131 -8.40 9.44 18.58
C LEU A 131 -9.01 8.47 19.60
N GLU A 132 -10.26 8.07 19.37
CA GLU A 132 -10.98 7.12 20.20
C GLU A 132 -10.69 5.69 19.74
N VAL A 133 -9.98 4.92 20.57
CA VAL A 133 -9.55 3.53 20.35
C VAL A 133 -9.65 2.66 21.60
#